data_AF-A0A8J5R598-F1
#
_entry.id   AF-A0A8J5R598-F1
#
_cell.length_a   1.000
_cell.length_b   1.000
_cell.length_c   1.000
_cell.angle_alpha   90.00
_cell.angle_beta   90.00
_cell.angle_gamma   90.00
#
_symmetry.space_group_name_H-M   'P 1'
#
loop_
_entity.id
_entity.type
_entity.pdbx_description
1 polymer ?
#
loop_
_entity_poly.entity_id
_entity_poly.type
_entity_poly.pdbx_seq_one_letter_code
_entity_poly.pdbx_strand_id
1 'polypeptide(L)'
;MALIPLESNPEVMTKFIHKIGVPAKWKLSDVYGIDLNDGALKNFYEEAKDLSFAERGELLMKETNGIIEAHKQLAQEGQTQAPPEDEPVVHHFVAFVEKDGTLYELDGCKSLPINHGPTTKETVLDNAAKICKEYMARDPGEVHFTMMALIAN
;
A
#
# COMPACT_ATOMS: atom_id res chain seq x y z
N MET A 1 7.34 -1.48 12.15
CA MET A 1 6.24 -1.84 13.08
C MET A 1 4.94 -2.09 12.31
N ALA A 2 4.10 -3.04 12.75
CA ALA A 2 2.79 -3.38 12.15
C ALA A 2 1.63 -3.39 13.19
N LEU A 3 0.39 -3.12 12.73
CA LEU A 3 -0.89 -3.02 13.49
C LEU A 3 -1.99 -3.94 12.92
N ILE A 4 -3.10 -4.15 13.65
CA ILE A 4 -4.17 -5.15 13.38
C ILE A 4 -5.52 -4.51 12.92
N PRO A 5 -6.33 -5.09 11.99
CA PRO A 5 -7.44 -4.39 11.30
C PRO A 5 -8.89 -4.88 11.58
N LEU A 6 -9.87 -4.06 11.13
CA LEU A 6 -11.33 -4.29 11.09
C LEU A 6 -11.84 -4.35 9.61
N GLU A 7 -13.02 -4.94 9.36
CA GLU A 7 -13.55 -5.21 8.00
C GLU A 7 -14.51 -4.11 7.49
N SER A 8 -14.28 -3.61 6.25
CA SER A 8 -15.06 -2.55 5.59
C SER A 8 -15.50 -2.96 4.18
N ASN A 9 -16.82 -3.03 3.92
CA ASN A 9 -17.41 -3.46 2.64
C ASN A 9 -18.58 -2.54 2.19
N PRO A 10 -18.43 -1.79 1.08
CA PRO A 10 -19.46 -0.86 0.56
C PRO A 10 -20.76 -1.50 0.04
N GLU A 11 -20.74 -2.74 -0.46
CA GLU A 11 -21.96 -3.42 -0.93
C GLU A 11 -22.89 -3.80 0.22
N VAL A 12 -22.32 -4.20 1.36
CA VAL A 12 -23.06 -4.57 2.57
C VAL A 12 -23.75 -3.33 3.15
N MET A 13 -23.05 -2.20 3.20
CA MET A 13 -23.58 -0.95 3.73
C MET A 13 -24.62 -0.30 2.80
N THR A 14 -24.44 -0.38 1.47
CA THR A 14 -25.42 0.12 0.49
C THR A 14 -26.75 -0.65 0.57
N LYS A 15 -26.69 -1.98 0.70
CA LYS A 15 -27.89 -2.81 0.91
C LYS A 15 -28.59 -2.47 2.24
N PHE A 16 -27.82 -2.18 3.30
CA PHE A 16 -28.35 -1.78 4.60
C PHE A 16 -29.11 -0.44 4.55
N ILE A 17 -28.55 0.61 3.95
CA ILE A 17 -29.18 1.94 3.93
C ILE A 17 -30.49 1.99 3.13
N HIS A 18 -30.59 1.21 2.05
CA HIS A 18 -31.85 1.08 1.31
C HIS A 18 -32.93 0.38 2.13
N LYS A 19 -32.53 -0.63 2.92
CA LYS A 19 -33.45 -1.39 3.77
C LYS A 19 -34.04 -0.55 4.92
N ILE A 20 -33.36 0.53 5.32
CA ILE A 20 -33.82 1.47 6.36
C ILE A 20 -34.46 2.74 5.79
N GLY A 21 -34.72 2.81 4.48
CA GLY A 21 -35.60 3.82 3.89
C GLY A 21 -34.89 4.94 3.10
N VAL A 22 -33.59 4.82 2.84
CA VAL A 22 -32.89 5.76 1.94
C VAL A 22 -33.31 5.47 0.48
N PRO A 23 -33.86 6.47 -0.25
CA PRO A 23 -34.34 6.26 -1.62
C PRO A 23 -33.26 5.67 -2.54
N ALA A 24 -33.66 4.77 -3.44
CA ALA A 24 -32.78 4.03 -4.36
C ALA A 24 -31.89 4.90 -5.27
N LYS A 25 -32.12 6.22 -5.31
CA LYS A 25 -31.28 7.19 -6.04
C LYS A 25 -29.95 7.53 -5.34
N TRP A 26 -29.76 7.12 -4.09
CA TRP A 26 -28.53 7.38 -3.32
C TRP A 26 -27.78 6.08 -3.07
N LYS A 27 -26.47 6.05 -3.32
CA LYS A 27 -25.57 4.91 -3.06
C LYS A 27 -24.34 5.40 -2.31
N LEU A 28 -23.72 4.53 -1.52
CA LEU A 28 -22.34 4.75 -1.07
C LEU A 28 -21.41 4.43 -2.27
N SER A 29 -20.31 5.18 -2.43
CA SER A 29 -19.44 5.15 -3.61
C SER A 29 -17.96 5.22 -3.20
N ASP A 30 -17.10 4.62 -4.01
CA ASP A 30 -15.64 4.61 -3.82
C ASP A 30 -14.97 5.98 -4.03
N VAL A 31 -13.73 6.07 -3.54
CA VAL A 31 -12.88 7.26 -3.45
C VAL A 31 -12.28 7.70 -4.80
N TYR A 32 -12.26 9.02 -5.02
CA TYR A 32 -11.73 9.69 -6.21
C TYR A 32 -10.25 10.12 -6.11
N GLY A 33 -9.55 9.77 -5.03
CA GLY A 33 -8.13 10.07 -4.82
C GLY A 33 -7.78 10.17 -3.35
N ILE A 34 -6.50 9.97 -3.01
CA ILE A 34 -5.98 10.28 -1.67
C ILE A 34 -5.54 11.74 -1.70
N ASP A 35 -6.32 12.61 -1.07
CA ASP A 35 -5.89 14.00 -0.85
C ASP A 35 -4.87 14.03 0.30
N LEU A 36 -3.64 14.45 -0.02
CA LEU A 36 -2.60 14.60 0.99
C LEU A 36 -2.81 15.92 1.76
N ASN A 37 -3.00 15.80 3.08
CA ASN A 37 -2.89 16.93 3.99
C ASN A 37 -1.47 17.49 3.99
N ASP A 38 -1.32 18.75 4.42
CA ASP A 38 0.00 19.36 4.58
C ASP A 38 0.86 18.53 5.54
N GLY A 39 2.10 18.24 5.14
CA GLY A 39 3.02 17.39 5.88
C GLY A 39 4.14 16.82 5.03
N ALA A 40 5.01 16.05 5.67
CA ALA A 40 6.23 15.46 5.09
C ALA A 40 5.97 14.72 3.76
N LEU A 41 4.92 13.88 3.72
CA LEU A 41 4.59 13.10 2.52
C LEU A 41 4.12 13.96 1.35
N LYS A 42 3.32 15.00 1.61
CA LYS A 42 2.88 15.95 0.57
C LYS A 42 4.07 16.73 0.01
N ASN A 43 4.93 17.25 0.89
CA ASN A 43 6.13 17.98 0.48
C ASN A 43 7.06 17.10 -0.35
N PHE A 44 7.32 15.87 0.12
CA PHE A 44 8.10 14.90 -0.63
C PHE A 44 7.49 14.61 -2.00
N TYR A 45 6.18 14.37 -2.08
CA TYR A 45 5.50 14.11 -3.35
C TYR A 45 5.66 15.28 -4.34
N GLU A 46 5.45 16.53 -3.89
CA GLU A 46 5.56 17.71 -4.75
C GLU A 46 6.98 17.92 -5.28
N GLU A 47 8.00 17.63 -4.48
CA GLU A 47 9.41 17.70 -4.90
C GLU A 47 9.82 16.50 -5.78
N ALA A 48 9.23 15.33 -5.55
CA ALA A 48 9.62 14.07 -6.19
C ALA A 48 8.94 13.80 -7.54
N LYS A 49 7.75 14.38 -7.80
CA LYS A 49 6.88 13.99 -8.92
C LYS A 49 7.55 14.05 -10.30
N ASP A 50 8.42 15.03 -10.51
CA ASP A 50 9.13 15.25 -11.79
C ASP A 50 10.55 14.67 -11.82
N LEU A 51 11.00 14.06 -10.72
CA LEU A 51 12.32 13.42 -10.62
C LEU A 51 12.33 12.01 -11.22
N SER A 52 13.50 11.57 -11.67
CA SER A 52 13.75 10.17 -12.01
C SER A 52 13.67 9.27 -10.78
N PHE A 53 13.48 7.96 -10.97
CA PHE A 53 13.38 7.01 -9.84
C PHE A 53 14.62 7.03 -8.94
N ALA A 54 15.82 7.24 -9.50
CA ALA A 54 17.06 7.33 -8.74
C ALA A 54 17.10 8.60 -7.88
N GLU A 55 16.77 9.75 -8.48
CA GLU A 55 16.71 11.03 -7.77
C GLU A 55 15.64 11.05 -6.68
N ARG A 56 14.52 10.34 -6.87
CA ARG A 56 13.51 10.13 -5.80
C ARG A 56 14.09 9.35 -4.62
N GLY A 57 14.91 8.34 -4.88
CA GLY A 57 15.64 7.60 -3.85
C GLY A 57 16.63 8.51 -3.10
N GLU A 58 17.41 9.31 -3.81
CA GLU A 58 18.31 10.29 -3.21
C GLU A 58 17.57 11.33 -2.37
N LEU A 59 16.42 11.82 -2.85
CA LEU A 59 15.57 12.76 -2.11
C LEU A 59 15.00 12.11 -0.83
N LEU A 60 14.62 10.84 -0.89
CA LEU A 60 14.12 10.11 0.28
C LEU A 60 15.19 9.99 1.37
N MET A 61 16.45 9.86 1.00
CA MET A 61 17.60 9.79 1.92
C MET A 61 17.98 11.13 2.54
N LYS A 62 17.38 12.25 2.14
CA LYS A 62 17.65 13.55 2.75
C LYS A 62 16.93 13.67 4.10
N GLU A 63 17.72 13.87 5.16
CA GLU A 63 17.27 14.09 6.53
C GLU A 63 16.18 15.18 6.68
N THR A 64 16.11 16.13 5.73
CA THR A 64 15.18 17.26 5.76
C THR A 64 13.74 16.93 5.39
N ASN A 65 13.45 15.75 4.83
CA ASN A 65 12.10 15.42 4.36
C ASN A 65 11.15 14.94 5.47
N GLY A 66 11.65 14.65 6.68
CA GLY A 66 10.86 14.22 7.85
C GLY A 66 10.27 12.80 7.76
N ILE A 67 10.37 12.12 6.62
CA ILE A 67 9.84 10.75 6.42
C ILE A 67 10.71 9.75 7.17
N ILE A 68 12.05 9.87 7.06
CA ILE A 68 12.99 8.97 7.73
C ILE A 68 12.85 9.05 9.26
N GLU A 69 12.72 10.26 9.81
CA GLU A 69 12.56 10.44 11.26
C GLU A 69 11.23 9.86 11.76
N ALA A 70 10.12 10.10 11.04
CA ALA A 70 8.84 9.48 11.35
C ALA A 70 8.92 7.95 11.29
N HIS A 71 9.63 7.39 10.31
CA HIS A 71 9.87 5.95 10.21
C HIS A 71 10.66 5.42 11.40
N LYS A 72 11.80 6.06 11.77
CA LYS A 72 12.63 5.65 12.90
C LYS A 72 11.84 5.66 14.21
N GLN A 73 11.01 6.69 14.44
CA GLN A 73 10.19 6.79 15.65
C GLN A 73 9.18 5.64 15.72
N LEU A 74 8.41 5.42 14.65
CA LEU A 74 7.37 4.39 14.63
C LEU A 74 7.94 2.97 14.58
N ALA A 75 9.17 2.78 14.10
CA ALA A 75 9.83 1.47 14.12
C ALA A 75 10.04 0.92 15.53
N GLN A 76 10.14 1.80 16.55
CA GLN A 76 10.32 1.44 17.96
C GLN A 76 9.02 1.11 18.68
N GLU A 77 7.88 1.42 18.08
CA GLU A 77 6.57 1.06 18.61
C GLU A 77 6.19 -0.37 18.15
N GLY A 78 5.15 -0.98 18.74
CA GLY A 78 4.59 -2.26 18.27
C GLY A 78 4.34 -3.29 19.36
N GLN A 79 3.87 -4.47 18.96
CA GLN A 79 3.74 -5.63 19.86
C GLN A 79 5.07 -6.40 20.01
N THR A 80 6.05 -6.14 19.14
CA THR A 80 7.37 -6.79 19.08
C THR A 80 8.47 -5.73 19.22
N GLN A 81 9.63 -6.10 19.78
CA GLN A 81 10.79 -5.21 19.82
C GLN A 81 11.40 -5.06 18.41
N ALA A 82 11.93 -3.86 18.12
CA ALA A 82 12.73 -3.64 16.92
C ALA A 82 14.04 -4.45 17.02
N PRO A 83 14.45 -5.13 15.94
CA PRO A 83 15.73 -5.84 15.92
C PRO A 83 16.91 -4.85 15.98
N PRO A 84 18.11 -5.29 16.41
CA PRO A 84 19.34 -4.52 16.30
C PRO A 84 19.65 -4.12 14.85
N GLU A 85 20.34 -2.99 14.66
CA GLU A 85 20.68 -2.47 13.32
C GLU A 85 21.58 -3.40 12.50
N ASP A 86 22.36 -4.28 13.15
CA ASP A 86 23.27 -5.22 12.52
C ASP A 86 22.63 -6.58 12.21
N GLU A 87 21.38 -6.81 12.61
CA GLU A 87 20.67 -8.05 12.31
C GLU A 87 20.19 -8.05 10.83
N PRO A 88 20.47 -9.12 10.06
CA PRO A 88 20.07 -9.19 8.67
C PRO A 88 18.54 -9.22 8.54
N VAL A 89 17.98 -8.20 7.91
CA VAL A 89 16.55 -8.16 7.57
C VAL A 89 16.31 -9.01 6.34
N VAL A 90 15.59 -10.11 6.50
CA VAL A 90 15.26 -11.06 5.41
C VAL A 90 13.91 -10.79 4.76
N HIS A 91 13.10 -9.89 5.33
CA HIS A 91 11.78 -9.55 4.82
C HIS A 91 11.82 -8.33 3.91
N HIS A 92 10.95 -8.31 2.91
CA HIS A 92 10.88 -7.25 1.91
C HIS A 92 9.46 -6.77 1.67
N PHE A 93 9.28 -5.48 1.40
CA PHE A 93 7.99 -4.90 1.05
C PHE A 93 7.93 -4.58 -0.44
N VAL A 94 6.82 -4.97 -1.05
CA VAL A 94 6.44 -4.56 -2.41
C VAL A 94 5.02 -3.99 -2.38
N ALA A 95 4.69 -3.11 -3.31
CA ALA A 95 3.36 -2.55 -3.46
C ALA A 95 2.73 -2.96 -4.80
N PHE A 96 1.45 -3.33 -4.78
CA PHE A 96 0.67 -3.59 -5.99
C PHE A 96 -0.28 -2.42 -6.25
N VAL A 97 -0.25 -1.87 -7.46
CA VAL A 97 -1.09 -0.73 -7.86
C VAL A 97 -1.76 -0.99 -9.21
N GLU A 98 -3.02 -0.57 -9.33
CA GLU A 98 -3.65 -0.43 -10.63
C GLU A 98 -3.27 0.93 -11.21
N LYS A 99 -2.80 0.94 -12.45
CA LYS A 99 -2.58 2.16 -13.22
C LYS A 99 -2.90 1.91 -14.69
N ASP A 100 -3.76 2.75 -15.24
CA ASP A 100 -4.15 2.73 -16.66
C ASP A 100 -4.63 1.33 -17.11
N GLY A 101 -5.43 0.66 -16.26
CA GLY A 101 -5.98 -0.67 -16.53
C GLY A 101 -4.96 -1.81 -16.41
N THR A 102 -3.81 -1.55 -15.80
CA THR A 102 -2.70 -2.50 -15.67
C THR A 102 -2.29 -2.66 -14.21
N LEU A 103 -2.01 -3.90 -13.80
CA LEU A 103 -1.47 -4.22 -12.49
C LEU A 103 0.06 -4.07 -12.52
N TYR A 104 0.59 -3.19 -11.68
CA TYR A 104 2.01 -3.01 -11.48
C TYR A 104 2.43 -3.43 -10.08
N GLU A 105 3.54 -4.16 -9.99
CA GLU A 105 4.29 -4.35 -8.75
C GLU A 105 5.42 -3.32 -8.70
N LEU A 106 5.46 -2.56 -7.61
CA LEU A 106 6.49 -1.58 -7.29
C LEU A 106 7.40 -2.19 -6.22
N ASP A 107 8.62 -2.47 -6.63
CA ASP A 107 9.68 -3.05 -5.80
C ASP A 107 10.90 -2.11 -5.89
N GLY A 108 11.25 -1.48 -4.77
CA GLY A 108 12.35 -0.51 -4.71
C GLY A 108 13.73 -1.11 -5.00
N CYS A 109 13.88 -2.43 -4.96
CA CYS A 109 15.11 -3.14 -5.32
C CYS A 109 15.20 -3.44 -6.82
N LYS A 110 14.14 -3.18 -7.60
CA LYS A 110 14.09 -3.38 -9.04
C LYS A 110 14.22 -2.04 -9.78
N SER A 111 14.78 -2.08 -10.99
CA SER A 111 15.00 -0.89 -11.80
C SER A 111 13.72 -0.34 -12.45
N LEU A 112 12.70 -1.19 -12.63
CA LEU A 112 11.43 -0.84 -13.27
C LEU A 112 10.26 -1.52 -12.55
N PRO A 113 9.06 -0.90 -12.57
CA PRO A 113 7.82 -1.57 -12.19
C PRO A 113 7.62 -2.87 -12.98
N ILE A 114 7.15 -3.92 -12.32
CA ILE A 114 6.80 -5.18 -13.00
C ILE A 114 5.35 -5.09 -13.46
N ASN A 115 5.13 -5.27 -14.76
CA ASN A 115 3.80 -5.35 -15.35
C ASN A 115 3.27 -6.78 -15.22
N HIS A 116 2.15 -6.94 -14.51
CA HIS A 116 1.47 -8.22 -14.29
C HIS A 116 0.22 -8.40 -15.17
N GLY A 117 0.03 -7.51 -16.15
CA GLY A 117 -1.05 -7.56 -17.11
C GLY A 117 -2.30 -6.77 -16.69
N PRO A 118 -3.40 -6.96 -17.42
CA PRO A 118 -4.61 -6.15 -17.23
C PRO A 118 -5.27 -6.36 -15.87
N THR A 119 -5.78 -5.27 -15.29
CA THR A 119 -6.63 -5.28 -14.09
C THR A 119 -7.59 -4.10 -14.11
N THR A 120 -8.54 -4.09 -13.19
CA THR A 120 -9.40 -2.94 -12.89
C THR A 120 -9.27 -2.55 -11.43
N LYS A 121 -9.84 -1.41 -11.02
CA LYS A 121 -9.89 -0.99 -9.62
C LYS A 121 -10.61 -2.00 -8.73
N GLU A 122 -11.61 -2.69 -9.27
CA GLU A 122 -12.40 -3.70 -8.57
C GLU A 122 -11.69 -5.05 -8.48
N THR A 123 -10.80 -5.35 -9.44
CA THR A 123 -10.11 -6.65 -9.54
C THR A 123 -8.65 -6.60 -9.12
N VAL A 124 -8.10 -5.42 -8.81
CA VAL A 124 -6.70 -5.23 -8.41
C VAL A 124 -6.32 -6.07 -7.20
N LEU A 125 -7.20 -6.17 -6.21
CA LEU A 125 -6.97 -6.95 -5.00
C LEU A 125 -6.88 -8.45 -5.33
N ASP A 126 -7.84 -8.98 -6.07
CA ASP A 126 -7.86 -10.39 -6.46
C ASP A 126 -6.67 -10.76 -7.34
N ASN A 127 -6.28 -9.87 -8.25
CA ASN A 127 -5.14 -10.10 -9.14
C ASN A 127 -3.81 -9.99 -8.40
N ALA A 128 -3.64 -9.04 -7.48
CA ALA A 128 -2.48 -8.96 -6.59
C ALA A 128 -2.38 -10.21 -5.70
N ALA A 129 -3.51 -10.68 -5.14
CA ALA A 129 -3.57 -11.89 -4.33
C ALA A 129 -3.13 -13.15 -5.09
N LYS A 130 -3.46 -13.26 -6.38
CA LYS A 130 -2.96 -14.37 -7.23
C LYS A 130 -1.44 -14.35 -7.35
N ILE A 131 -0.85 -13.18 -7.58
CA ILE A 131 0.62 -13.04 -7.67
C ILE A 131 1.28 -13.38 -6.33
N CYS A 132 0.72 -12.91 -5.21
CA CYS A 132 1.23 -13.27 -3.89
C CYS A 132 1.16 -14.78 -3.62
N LYS A 133 0.12 -15.47 -4.10
CA LYS A 133 0.06 -16.94 -4.04
C LYS A 133 1.16 -17.61 -4.87
N GLU A 134 1.53 -17.03 -6.01
CA GLU A 134 2.68 -17.52 -6.79
C GLU A 134 4.00 -17.33 -6.03
N TYR A 135 4.18 -16.23 -5.30
CA TYR A 135 5.35 -16.05 -4.43
C TYR A 135 5.39 -17.07 -3.30
N MET A 136 4.27 -17.30 -2.62
CA MET A 136 4.16 -18.33 -1.58
C MET A 136 4.44 -19.74 -2.14
N ALA A 137 4.01 -20.02 -3.36
CA ALA A 137 4.22 -21.33 -3.99
C ALA A 137 5.70 -21.59 -4.37
N ARG A 138 6.54 -20.55 -4.49
CA ARG A 138 7.98 -20.70 -4.79
C ARG A 138 8.77 -21.21 -3.59
N ASP A 139 8.31 -20.92 -2.38
CA ASP A 139 8.87 -21.46 -1.14
C ASP A 139 7.75 -21.98 -0.22
N PRO A 140 7.26 -23.22 -0.45
CA PRO A 140 6.13 -23.78 0.29
C PRO A 140 6.37 -23.97 1.80
N GLY A 141 7.63 -23.93 2.24
CA GLY A 141 7.99 -24.02 3.66
C GLY A 141 8.00 -22.67 4.37
N GLU A 142 8.02 -21.58 3.60
CA GLU A 142 7.99 -20.22 4.13
C GLU A 142 6.56 -19.83 4.51
N VAL A 143 6.40 -19.34 5.73
CA VAL A 143 5.11 -18.96 6.32
C VAL A 143 5.06 -17.47 6.67
N HIS A 144 6.19 -16.76 6.60
CA HIS A 144 6.32 -15.36 6.95
C HIS A 144 5.90 -14.45 5.79
N PHE A 145 4.60 -14.45 5.47
CA PHE A 145 4.00 -13.53 4.51
C PHE A 145 2.94 -12.66 5.19
N THR A 146 2.83 -11.41 4.77
CA THR A 146 1.76 -10.51 5.21
C THR A 146 1.28 -9.69 4.02
N MET A 147 -0.04 -9.52 3.91
CA MET A 147 -0.68 -8.67 2.90
C MET A 147 -1.58 -7.67 3.61
N MET A 148 -1.46 -6.41 3.22
CA MET A 148 -2.33 -5.33 3.69
C MET A 148 -2.91 -4.63 2.46
N ALA A 149 -4.19 -4.27 2.54
CA ALA A 149 -4.88 -3.52 1.50
C ALA A 149 -5.19 -2.11 2.02
N LEU A 150 -4.83 -1.09 1.25
CA LEU A 150 -5.26 0.29 1.50
C LEU A 150 -6.64 0.49 0.87
N ILE A 151 -7.66 0.66 1.70
CA ILE A 151 -9.05 0.82 1.28
C ILE A 151 -9.62 2.14 1.78
N ALA A 152 -10.58 2.68 1.05
CA ALA A 152 -11.39 3.81 1.52
C ALA A 152 -12.26 3.37 2.71
N ASN A 153 -12.46 4.29 3.66
CA ASN A 153 -13.46 4.14 4.72
C ASN A 153 -14.84 4.56 4.24
#